data_AF-A0A7C1BD77-F1
#
_entry.id   AF-A0A7C1BD77-F1
#
_cell.length_a   1.000
_cell.length_b   1.000
_cell.length_c   1.000
_cell.angle_alpha   90.00
_cell.angle_beta   90.00
_cell.angle_gamma   90.00
#
_symmetry.space_group_name_H-M   'P 1'
#
loop_
_entity.id
_entity.type
_entity.pdbx_description
1 polymer ?
#
loop_
_entity_poly.entity_id
_entity_poly.type
_entity_poly.pdbx_seq_one_letter_code
_entity_poly.pdbx_strand_id
1 'polypeptide(L)'
;GVRLATTLPQIYEIEIRAILSAMQKVRSENKQMHVEILVPYICVVGELLYVRDLADRVASEFAQAHLHYDVAPIVEISGIAFEMDKLAPHTKLIVIRSDKLTTSTHHIVREDARQFLGAYVGRGWFYGDPFRVIQKSTERIVRHAVEAAKSVNPDIRILVAGTHCSNEYSLRRLLDLGITEICCPPITVPVAKLIAAKIKRTTA
;
A
#
# COMPACT_ATOMS: atom_id res chain seq x y z
N GLY A 1 -6.67 6.14 -11.20
CA GLY A 1 -6.79 5.95 -9.75
C GLY A 1 -8.22 6.21 -9.32
N VAL A 2 -8.48 6.35 -8.03
CA VAL A 2 -9.84 6.44 -7.48
C VAL A 2 -10.71 7.56 -8.06
N ARG A 3 -10.10 8.67 -8.48
CA ARG A 3 -10.80 9.79 -9.15
C ARG A 3 -11.54 9.36 -10.43
N LEU A 4 -11.04 8.33 -11.12
CA LEU A 4 -11.72 7.77 -12.30
C LEU A 4 -12.94 6.95 -11.87
N ALA A 5 -12.90 6.28 -10.72
CA ALA A 5 -14.06 5.59 -10.16
C ALA A 5 -15.19 6.58 -9.84
N THR A 6 -14.85 7.80 -9.42
CA THR A 6 -15.85 8.83 -9.10
C THR A 6 -16.44 9.49 -10.34
N THR A 7 -15.67 9.68 -11.41
CA THR A 7 -16.15 10.35 -12.63
C THR A 7 -16.71 9.39 -13.69
N LEU A 8 -16.20 8.16 -13.75
CA LEU A 8 -16.61 7.10 -14.68
C LEU A 8 -16.73 5.77 -13.92
N PRO A 9 -17.74 5.62 -13.03
CA PRO A 9 -17.89 4.46 -12.16
C PRO A 9 -17.99 3.13 -12.91
N GLN A 10 -18.50 3.12 -14.15
CA GLN A 10 -18.68 1.90 -14.92
C GLN A 10 -17.36 1.15 -15.13
N ILE A 11 -16.22 1.87 -15.17
CA ILE A 11 -14.89 1.25 -15.29
C ILE A 11 -14.60 0.38 -14.06
N TYR A 12 -14.80 0.93 -12.87
CA TYR A 12 -14.57 0.19 -11.62
C TYR A 12 -15.62 -0.90 -11.42
N GLU A 13 -16.87 -0.69 -11.83
CA GLU A 13 -17.90 -1.73 -11.79
C GLU A 13 -17.51 -2.95 -12.63
N ILE A 14 -16.96 -2.74 -13.84
CA ILE A 14 -16.51 -3.83 -14.71
C ILE A 14 -15.31 -4.55 -14.07
N GLU A 15 -14.33 -3.83 -13.54
CA GLU A 15 -13.16 -4.42 -12.88
C GLU A 15 -13.56 -5.23 -11.63
N ILE A 16 -14.40 -4.67 -10.77
CA ILE A 16 -14.90 -5.35 -9.56
C ILE A 16 -15.74 -6.57 -9.96
N ARG A 17 -16.65 -6.44 -10.92
CA ARG A 17 -17.47 -7.58 -11.40
C ARG A 17 -16.58 -8.69 -11.93
N ALA A 18 -15.50 -8.37 -12.66
CA ALA A 18 -14.55 -9.36 -13.15
C ALA A 18 -13.83 -10.09 -12.01
N ILE A 19 -13.37 -9.35 -10.99
CA ILE A 19 -12.73 -9.93 -9.80
C ILE A 19 -13.70 -10.87 -9.05
N LEU A 20 -14.93 -10.41 -8.78
CA LEU A 20 -15.92 -11.19 -8.04
C LEU A 20 -16.42 -12.41 -8.84
N SER A 21 -16.56 -12.29 -10.16
CA SER A 21 -16.89 -13.42 -11.05
C SER A 21 -15.79 -14.48 -11.05
N ALA A 22 -14.52 -14.04 -11.09
CA ALA A 22 -13.38 -14.96 -10.98
C ALA A 22 -13.36 -15.66 -9.62
N MET A 23 -13.65 -14.93 -8.54
CA MET A 23 -13.75 -15.51 -7.19
C MET A 23 -14.86 -16.56 -7.10
N GLN A 24 -16.03 -16.32 -7.68
CA GLN A 24 -17.13 -17.30 -7.72
C GLN A 24 -16.70 -18.57 -8.49
N LYS A 25 -16.03 -18.41 -9.63
CA LYS A 25 -15.53 -19.54 -10.43
C LYS A 25 -14.51 -20.38 -9.67
N VAL A 26 -13.51 -19.75 -9.04
CA VAL A 26 -12.48 -20.49 -8.28
C VAL A 26 -13.05 -21.16 -7.03
N ARG A 27 -14.05 -20.54 -6.37
CA ARG A 27 -14.72 -21.17 -5.21
C ARG A 27 -15.42 -22.47 -5.57
N SER A 28 -15.96 -22.59 -6.79
CA SER A 28 -16.54 -23.84 -7.28
C SER A 28 -15.53 -25.00 -7.36
N GLU A 29 -14.23 -24.69 -7.31
CA GLU A 29 -13.13 -25.67 -7.23
C GLU A 29 -12.73 -26.03 -5.78
N ASN A 30 -13.57 -25.74 -4.76
CA ASN A 30 -13.32 -25.98 -3.33
C ASN A 30 -12.07 -25.29 -2.74
N LYS A 31 -11.64 -24.17 -3.32
CA LYS A 31 -10.57 -23.32 -2.76
C LYS A 31 -11.18 -22.15 -2.01
N GLN A 32 -10.91 -22.05 -0.71
CA GLN A 32 -11.15 -20.80 0.02
C GLN A 32 -10.18 -19.74 -0.50
N MET A 33 -10.73 -18.57 -0.83
CA MET A 33 -9.96 -17.42 -1.30
C MET A 33 -10.41 -16.18 -0.53
N HIS A 34 -9.45 -15.35 -0.16
CA HIS A 34 -9.67 -14.02 0.38
C HIS A 34 -9.20 -13.02 -0.67
N VAL A 35 -10.10 -12.13 -1.10
CA VAL A 35 -9.79 -11.12 -2.12
C VAL A 35 -9.66 -9.76 -1.48
N GLU A 36 -8.60 -9.04 -1.85
CA GLU A 36 -8.35 -7.66 -1.39
C GLU A 36 -8.37 -6.74 -2.61
N ILE A 37 -9.37 -5.86 -2.68
CA ILE A 37 -9.51 -4.85 -3.74
C ILE A 37 -8.78 -3.60 -3.29
N LEU A 38 -7.64 -3.32 -3.93
CA LEU A 38 -6.78 -2.20 -3.56
C LEU A 38 -7.12 -0.94 -4.36
N VAL A 39 -7.33 0.18 -3.66
CA VAL A 39 -7.78 1.44 -4.26
C VAL A 39 -6.63 2.46 -4.29
N PRO A 40 -6.10 2.82 -5.48
CA PRO A 40 -4.95 3.72 -5.62
C PRO A 40 -5.32 5.21 -5.68
N TYR A 41 -4.35 6.05 -5.34
CA TYR A 41 -4.40 7.53 -5.39
C TYR A 41 -5.48 8.18 -4.51
N ILE A 42 -5.82 7.57 -3.37
CA ILE A 42 -6.75 8.16 -2.42
C ILE A 42 -6.16 9.42 -1.81
N CYS A 43 -6.96 10.49 -1.79
CA CYS A 43 -6.69 11.80 -1.22
C CYS A 43 -7.54 12.06 0.02
N VAL A 44 -8.78 11.55 0.05
CA VAL A 44 -9.73 11.77 1.16
C VAL A 44 -10.49 10.49 1.47
N VAL A 45 -10.91 10.33 2.72
CA VAL A 45 -11.60 9.12 3.23
C VAL A 45 -12.82 8.72 2.39
N GLY A 46 -13.61 9.72 1.96
CA GLY A 46 -14.83 9.49 1.18
C GLY A 46 -14.61 8.75 -0.14
N GLU A 47 -13.41 8.84 -0.73
CA GLU A 47 -13.08 8.12 -1.97
C GLU A 47 -12.99 6.60 -1.73
N LEU A 48 -12.46 6.15 -0.58
CA LEU A 48 -12.46 4.73 -0.23
C LEU A 48 -13.87 4.21 0.04
N LEU A 49 -14.67 4.99 0.78
CA LEU A 49 -16.05 4.63 1.11
C LEU A 49 -16.90 4.50 -0.15
N TYR A 50 -16.75 5.44 -1.09
CA TYR A 50 -17.43 5.38 -2.37
C TYR A 50 -17.12 4.09 -3.15
N VAL A 51 -15.84 3.68 -3.21
CA VAL A 51 -15.45 2.44 -3.89
C VAL A 51 -15.93 1.20 -3.13
N ARG A 52 -15.99 1.25 -1.80
CA ARG A 52 -16.59 0.18 -0.99
C ARG A 52 -18.08 0.02 -1.30
N ASP A 53 -18.84 1.10 -1.29
CA ASP A 53 -20.27 1.07 -1.64
C ASP A 53 -20.48 0.56 -3.08
N LEU A 54 -19.60 0.93 -4.01
CA LEU A 54 -19.62 0.42 -5.38
C LEU A 54 -19.38 -1.09 -5.41
N ALA A 55 -18.39 -1.59 -4.66
CA ALA A 55 -18.09 -3.01 -4.57
C ALA A 55 -19.25 -3.80 -3.96
N ASP A 56 -19.86 -3.28 -2.90
CA ASP A 56 -20.99 -3.90 -2.21
C ASP A 56 -22.23 -3.96 -3.12
N ARG A 57 -22.48 -2.91 -3.91
CA ARG A 57 -23.53 -2.93 -4.95
C ARG A 57 -23.28 -4.01 -5.99
N VAL A 58 -22.08 -4.08 -6.56
CA VAL A 58 -21.75 -5.10 -7.57
C VAL A 58 -21.82 -6.50 -6.96
N ALA A 59 -21.35 -6.69 -5.72
CA ALA A 59 -21.42 -7.97 -5.02
C ALA A 59 -22.87 -8.44 -4.80
N SER A 60 -23.82 -7.52 -4.58
CA SER A 60 -25.23 -7.85 -4.41
C SER A 60 -25.88 -8.49 -5.64
N GLU A 61 -25.29 -8.31 -6.83
CA GLU A 61 -25.74 -8.95 -8.07
C GLU A 61 -25.48 -10.48 -8.07
N PHE A 62 -24.61 -10.98 -7.18
CA PHE A 62 -24.21 -12.37 -7.10
C PHE A 62 -25.08 -13.13 -6.09
N ALA A 63 -26.21 -13.66 -6.56
CA ALA A 63 -27.31 -14.25 -5.76
C ALA A 63 -26.98 -15.38 -4.76
N GLN A 64 -25.76 -15.94 -4.72
CA GLN A 64 -25.46 -17.17 -3.96
C GLN A 64 -24.08 -17.26 -3.30
N ALA A 65 -23.29 -16.20 -3.30
CA ALA A 65 -21.93 -16.27 -2.75
C ALA A 65 -21.78 -15.30 -1.59
N HIS A 66 -21.52 -15.83 -0.39
CA HIS A 66 -20.87 -15.07 0.68
C HIS A 66 -19.45 -14.78 0.21
N LEU A 67 -19.32 -13.79 -0.67
CA LEU A 67 -18.06 -13.34 -1.25
C LEU A 67 -17.32 -12.60 -0.15
N HIS A 68 -16.24 -13.20 0.35
CA HIS A 68 -15.39 -12.58 1.36
C HIS A 68 -14.31 -11.77 0.66
N TYR A 69 -14.50 -10.45 0.63
CA TYR A 69 -13.50 -9.50 0.15
C TYR A 69 -13.35 -8.32 1.10
N ASP A 70 -12.18 -7.69 1.04
CA ASP A 70 -11.90 -6.42 1.67
C ASP A 70 -11.61 -5.35 0.61
N VAL A 71 -12.00 -4.11 0.89
CA VAL A 71 -11.58 -2.92 0.12
C VAL A 71 -10.57 -2.15 0.96
N ALA A 72 -9.39 -1.92 0.40
CA ALA A 72 -8.24 -1.39 1.13
C ALA A 72 -7.57 -0.23 0.38
N PRO A 73 -7.12 0.82 1.09
CA PRO A 73 -6.44 1.94 0.48
C PRO A 73 -4.99 1.62 0.14
N ILE A 74 -4.53 2.13 -1.00
CA ILE A 74 -3.10 2.32 -1.26
C ILE A 74 -2.71 3.74 -0.84
N VAL A 75 -1.88 3.84 0.19
CA VAL A 75 -1.31 5.10 0.70
C VAL A 75 -0.07 5.44 -0.12
N GLU A 76 -0.26 6.33 -1.09
CA GLU A 76 0.81 6.85 -1.96
C GLU A 76 0.83 8.38 -2.08
N ILE A 77 -0.11 9.05 -1.39
CA ILE A 77 -0.22 10.51 -1.31
C ILE A 77 0.05 10.91 0.14
N SER A 78 0.94 11.88 0.35
CA SER A 78 1.36 12.28 1.69
C SER A 78 0.20 12.78 2.55
N GLY A 79 -0.78 13.46 1.96
CA GLY A 79 -1.95 13.99 2.68
C GLY A 79 -2.78 12.88 3.34
N ILE A 80 -3.11 11.81 2.61
CA ILE A 80 -3.96 10.75 3.17
C ILE A 80 -3.28 10.00 4.32
N ALA A 81 -1.94 9.94 4.34
CA ALA A 81 -1.18 9.34 5.43
C ALA A 81 -1.44 9.97 6.81
N PHE A 82 -1.92 11.22 6.85
CA PHE A 82 -2.31 11.94 8.07
C PHE A 82 -3.78 11.77 8.46
N GLU A 83 -4.55 10.95 7.72
CA GLU A 83 -5.95 10.64 8.02
C GLU A 83 -6.17 9.13 8.24
N MET A 84 -5.12 8.40 8.63
CA MET A 84 -5.19 6.95 8.82
C MET A 84 -6.11 6.54 9.99
N ASP A 85 -6.24 7.38 11.01
CA ASP A 85 -7.21 7.23 12.09
C ASP A 85 -8.66 7.23 11.57
N LYS A 86 -8.95 8.00 10.52
CA LYS A 86 -10.27 8.03 9.88
C LYS A 86 -10.48 6.89 8.89
N LEU A 87 -9.41 6.36 8.29
CA LEU A 87 -9.48 5.24 7.33
C LEU A 87 -9.52 3.87 8.00
N ALA A 88 -8.79 3.69 9.11
CA ALA A 88 -8.65 2.42 9.82
C ALA A 88 -9.98 1.76 10.27
N PRO A 89 -11.05 2.50 10.64
CA PRO A 89 -12.35 1.87 10.93
C PRO A 89 -12.98 1.15 9.74
N HIS A 90 -12.59 1.52 8.51
CA HIS A 90 -13.26 1.10 7.28
C HIS A 90 -12.47 0.06 6.48
N THR A 91 -11.37 -0.46 7.02
CA THR A 91 -10.55 -1.46 6.35
C THR A 91 -9.74 -2.30 7.33
N LYS A 92 -9.35 -3.50 6.90
CA LYS A 92 -8.47 -4.40 7.66
C LYS A 92 -7.04 -4.40 7.14
N LEU A 93 -6.79 -3.73 6.02
CA LEU A 93 -5.50 -3.67 5.36
C LEU A 93 -5.22 -2.25 4.88
N ILE A 94 -4.01 -1.77 5.09
CA ILE A 94 -3.47 -0.56 4.48
C ILE A 94 -2.22 -0.96 3.68
N VAL A 95 -2.13 -0.50 2.42
CA VAL A 95 -0.96 -0.73 1.57
C VAL A 95 -0.20 0.57 1.40
N ILE A 96 0.97 0.70 2.02
CA ILE A 96 1.83 1.88 1.89
C ILE A 96 2.79 1.66 0.72
N ARG A 97 2.65 2.46 -0.33
CA ARG A 97 3.61 2.47 -1.45
C ARG A 97 4.71 3.47 -1.18
N SER A 98 5.72 3.00 -0.45
CA SER A 98 6.82 3.84 0.04
C SER A 98 7.58 4.59 -1.06
N ASP A 99 7.75 4.02 -2.25
CA ASP A 99 8.40 4.64 -3.41
C ASP A 99 7.58 5.82 -3.98
N LYS A 100 6.26 5.64 -4.07
CA LYS A 100 5.34 6.68 -4.53
C LYS A 100 5.10 7.74 -3.46
N LEU A 101 5.06 7.33 -2.19
CA LEU A 101 4.99 8.25 -1.06
C LEU A 101 6.22 9.15 -1.01
N THR A 102 7.43 8.64 -1.34
CA THR A 102 8.62 9.49 -1.53
C THR A 102 8.40 10.55 -2.62
N THR A 103 7.84 10.18 -3.79
CA THR A 103 7.48 11.16 -4.83
C THR A 103 6.53 12.20 -4.27
N SER A 104 5.46 11.80 -3.57
CA SER A 104 4.50 12.73 -2.99
C SER A 104 5.10 13.58 -1.86
N THR A 105 6.13 13.10 -1.15
CA THR A 105 6.77 13.80 -0.04
C THR A 105 7.71 14.89 -0.52
N HIS A 106 8.47 14.60 -1.58
CA HIS A 106 9.51 15.50 -2.08
C HIS A 106 9.10 16.25 -3.34
N HIS A 107 7.96 15.93 -3.94
CA HIS A 107 7.56 16.39 -5.27
C HIS A 107 8.63 16.11 -6.34
N ILE A 108 9.27 14.94 -6.25
CA ILE A 108 10.29 14.50 -7.20
C ILE A 108 9.74 13.33 -8.02
N VAL A 109 9.66 13.53 -9.32
CA VAL A 109 9.39 12.49 -10.31
C VAL A 109 10.69 11.70 -10.55
N ARG A 110 10.58 10.37 -10.58
CA ARG A 110 11.76 9.48 -10.62
C ARG A 110 12.57 9.65 -11.90
N GLU A 111 11.89 9.89 -13.00
CA GLU A 111 12.46 10.08 -14.33
C GLU A 111 13.31 11.36 -14.38
N ASP A 112 12.84 12.44 -13.74
CA ASP A 112 13.51 13.74 -13.69
C ASP A 112 14.67 13.77 -12.68
N ALA A 113 14.58 12.95 -11.63
CA ALA A 113 15.59 12.89 -10.57
C ALA A 113 17.00 12.59 -11.11
N ARG A 114 17.11 11.85 -12.22
CA ARG A 114 18.39 11.48 -12.85
C ARG A 114 19.28 12.69 -13.16
N GLN A 115 18.68 13.85 -13.41
CA GLN A 115 19.41 15.07 -13.80
C GLN A 115 20.18 15.70 -12.62
N PHE A 116 19.72 15.54 -11.39
CA PHE A 116 20.30 16.22 -10.22
C PHE A 116 20.67 15.28 -9.06
N LEU A 117 20.23 14.01 -9.09
CA LEU A 117 20.38 13.10 -7.95
C LEU A 117 21.83 12.89 -7.53
N GLY A 118 22.76 12.78 -8.49
CA GLY A 118 24.18 12.64 -8.18
C GLY A 118 24.73 13.82 -7.38
N ALA A 119 24.29 15.04 -7.70
CA ALA A 119 24.68 16.26 -6.98
C ALA A 119 24.11 16.31 -5.55
N TYR A 120 22.89 15.80 -5.34
CA TYR A 120 22.23 15.74 -4.03
C TYR A 120 22.87 14.69 -3.11
N VAL A 121 23.12 13.50 -3.65
CA VAL A 121 23.79 12.41 -2.91
C VAL A 121 25.25 12.78 -2.62
N GLY A 122 25.97 13.36 -3.59
CA GLY A 122 27.35 13.79 -3.39
C GLY A 122 27.51 14.90 -2.33
N ARG A 123 26.47 15.71 -2.10
CA ARG A 123 26.40 16.71 -1.02
C ARG A 123 25.87 16.16 0.29
N GLY A 124 25.47 14.89 0.34
CA GLY A 124 24.88 14.25 1.53
C GLY A 124 23.47 14.74 1.88
N TRP A 125 22.77 15.43 0.96
CA TRP A 125 21.39 15.90 1.20
C TRP A 125 20.38 14.76 1.20
N PHE A 126 20.64 13.72 0.40
CA PHE A 126 19.93 12.44 0.46
C PHE A 126 20.88 11.33 0.87
N TYR A 127 20.37 10.33 1.59
CA TYR A 127 21.12 9.15 2.03
C TYR A 127 21.49 8.18 0.88
N GLY A 128 21.09 8.50 -0.34
CA GLY A 128 21.19 7.68 -1.54
C GLY A 128 20.11 8.07 -2.53
N ASP A 129 19.90 7.22 -3.54
CA ASP A 129 18.71 7.34 -4.40
C ASP A 129 17.45 7.24 -3.53
N PRO A 130 16.62 8.31 -3.41
CA PRO A 130 15.48 8.34 -2.51
C PRO A 130 14.37 7.35 -2.91
N PHE A 131 14.42 6.79 -4.12
CA PHE A 131 13.54 5.71 -4.58
C PHE A 131 14.08 4.33 -4.25
N ARG A 132 15.32 4.19 -3.78
CA ARG A 132 15.93 2.92 -3.35
C ARG A 132 16.23 2.90 -1.86
N VAL A 133 16.52 4.05 -1.28
CA VAL A 133 16.84 4.26 0.14
C VAL A 133 15.83 5.23 0.71
N ILE A 134 15.02 4.78 1.67
CA ILE A 134 13.99 5.62 2.28
C ILE A 134 14.61 6.82 2.99
N GLN A 135 14.06 8.01 2.75
CA GLN A 135 14.49 9.24 3.41
C GLN A 135 13.77 9.40 4.76
N LYS A 136 14.38 10.12 5.70
CA LYS A 136 13.80 10.35 7.05
C LYS A 136 12.42 11.00 7.00
N SER A 137 12.19 11.90 6.05
CA SER A 137 10.89 12.54 5.79
C SER A 137 9.82 11.50 5.44
N THR A 138 10.07 10.65 4.43
CA THR A 138 9.15 9.58 4.05
C THR A 138 8.95 8.60 5.20
N GLU A 139 10.03 8.20 5.89
CA GLU A 139 9.94 7.30 7.06
C GLU A 139 9.03 7.87 8.15
N ARG A 140 9.12 9.17 8.45
CA ARG A 140 8.24 9.83 9.45
C ARG A 140 6.77 9.82 9.03
N ILE A 141 6.47 9.97 7.73
CA ILE A 141 5.10 9.89 7.23
C ILE A 141 4.57 8.45 7.36
N VAL A 142 5.38 7.45 7.00
CA VAL A 142 5.02 6.03 7.19
C VAL A 142 4.77 5.72 8.67
N ARG A 143 5.65 6.18 9.56
CA ARG A 143 5.52 6.02 11.01
C ARG A 143 4.19 6.59 11.51
N HIS A 144 3.90 7.85 11.16
CA HIS A 144 2.66 8.49 11.55
C HIS A 144 1.44 7.72 11.04
N ALA A 145 1.44 7.30 9.77
CA ALA A 145 0.36 6.51 9.19
C ALA A 145 0.13 5.20 9.95
N VAL A 146 1.20 4.49 10.31
CA VAL A 146 1.11 3.24 11.08
C VAL A 146 0.58 3.48 12.48
N GLU A 147 1.13 4.46 13.20
CA GLU A 147 0.71 4.80 14.56
C GLU A 147 -0.76 5.23 14.61
N ALA A 148 -1.18 6.10 13.69
CA ALA A 148 -2.56 6.55 13.60
C ALA A 148 -3.52 5.40 13.26
N ALA A 149 -3.18 4.54 12.29
CA ALA A 149 -4.01 3.38 11.95
C ALA A 149 -4.15 2.41 13.14
N LYS A 150 -3.04 2.08 13.80
CA LYS A 150 -3.02 1.14 14.93
C LYS A 150 -3.66 1.70 16.19
N SER A 151 -3.69 3.02 16.36
CA SER A 151 -4.39 3.65 17.49
C SER A 151 -5.90 3.37 17.46
N VAL A 152 -6.45 3.14 16.27
CA VAL A 152 -7.87 2.84 16.04
C VAL A 152 -8.13 1.35 15.92
N ASN A 153 -7.27 0.62 15.20
CA ASN A 153 -7.35 -0.82 15.04
C ASN A 153 -5.97 -1.47 15.23
N PRO A 154 -5.64 -1.98 16.43
CA PRO A 154 -4.33 -2.58 16.71
C PRO A 154 -3.99 -3.79 15.82
N ASP A 155 -5.01 -4.49 15.32
CA ASP A 155 -4.90 -5.69 14.50
C ASP A 155 -4.89 -5.39 12.98
N ILE A 156 -4.93 -4.11 12.59
CA ILE A 156 -4.91 -3.72 11.17
C ILE A 156 -3.62 -4.19 10.51
N ARG A 157 -3.76 -4.85 9.35
CA ARG A 157 -2.62 -5.25 8.54
C ARG A 157 -2.06 -4.04 7.82
N ILE A 158 -0.75 -3.90 7.86
CA ILE A 158 -0.04 -2.81 7.19
C ILE A 158 1.03 -3.44 6.31
N LEU A 159 0.76 -3.42 5.02
CA LEU A 159 1.68 -3.89 4.00
C LEU A 159 2.48 -2.70 3.48
N VAL A 160 3.80 -2.82 3.40
CA VAL A 160 4.64 -1.85 2.68
C VAL A 160 5.06 -2.43 1.34
N ALA A 161 4.77 -1.72 0.26
CA ALA A 161 5.18 -2.05 -1.08
C ALA A 161 6.21 -1.05 -1.61
N GLY A 162 7.02 -1.52 -2.57
CA GLY A 162 7.94 -0.69 -3.33
C GLY A 162 9.40 -1.15 -3.24
N THR A 163 10.27 -0.40 -3.90
CA THR A 163 11.70 -0.69 -4.03
C THR A 163 12.47 -0.60 -2.71
N HIS A 164 11.95 0.12 -1.71
CA HIS A 164 12.54 0.19 -0.37
C HIS A 164 12.54 -1.17 0.35
N CYS A 165 11.59 -2.05 0.03
CA CYS A 165 11.50 -3.38 0.65
C CYS A 165 12.67 -4.31 0.26
N SER A 166 13.45 -3.94 -0.75
CA SER A 166 14.61 -4.71 -1.24
C SER A 166 15.94 -4.04 -0.90
N ASN A 167 15.93 -3.03 -0.03
CA ASN A 167 17.12 -2.34 0.48
C ASN A 167 17.26 -2.56 1.98
N GLU A 168 18.43 -3.02 2.44
CA GLU A 168 18.63 -3.44 3.83
C GLU A 168 18.42 -2.32 4.85
N TYR A 169 18.96 -1.13 4.59
CA TYR A 169 18.77 0.03 5.45
C TYR A 169 17.28 0.39 5.58
N SER A 170 16.58 0.46 4.45
CA SER A 170 15.18 0.87 4.41
C SER A 170 14.26 -0.18 5.03
N LEU A 171 14.48 -1.46 4.73
CA LEU A 171 13.67 -2.54 5.27
C LEU A 171 13.79 -2.63 6.79
N ARG A 172 15.00 -2.46 7.36
CA ARG A 172 15.18 -2.41 8.81
C ARG A 172 14.34 -1.31 9.44
N ARG A 173 14.42 -0.09 8.91
CA ARG A 173 13.63 1.05 9.40
C ARG A 173 12.13 0.78 9.31
N LEU A 174 11.66 0.22 8.19
CA LEU A 174 10.25 -0.06 7.96
C LEU A 174 9.72 -1.16 8.90
N LEU A 175 10.49 -2.22 9.16
CA LEU A 175 10.12 -3.28 10.10
C LEU A 175 9.99 -2.74 11.53
N ASP A 176 10.84 -1.80 11.94
CA ASP A 176 10.79 -1.17 13.26
C ASP A 176 9.52 -0.30 13.47
N LEU A 177 8.75 -0.01 12.40
CA LEU A 177 7.51 0.77 12.49
C LEU A 177 6.29 -0.09 12.86
N GLY A 178 6.42 -1.41 12.93
CA GLY A 178 5.30 -2.30 13.23
C GLY A 178 4.43 -2.65 12.02
N ILE A 179 5.01 -2.63 10.81
CA ILE A 179 4.36 -3.14 9.60
C ILE A 179 4.15 -4.67 9.71
N THR A 180 3.11 -5.20 9.07
CA THR A 180 2.80 -6.64 9.11
C THR A 180 3.45 -7.39 7.96
N GLU A 181 3.53 -6.77 6.78
CA GLU A 181 3.88 -7.44 5.53
C GLU A 181 4.72 -6.52 4.63
N ILE A 182 5.51 -7.14 3.74
CA ILE A 182 6.22 -6.43 2.67
C ILE A 182 5.90 -7.04 1.31
N CYS A 183 5.74 -6.19 0.31
CA CYS A 183 5.58 -6.59 -1.09
C CYS A 183 6.73 -6.02 -1.93
N CYS A 184 7.38 -6.89 -2.70
CA CYS A 184 8.46 -6.51 -3.61
C CYS A 184 8.35 -7.31 -4.93
N PRO A 185 8.95 -6.83 -6.03
CA PRO A 185 8.96 -7.55 -7.29
C PRO A 185 9.50 -8.99 -7.13
N PRO A 186 8.97 -9.98 -7.88
CA PRO A 186 9.33 -11.40 -7.71
C PRO A 186 10.84 -11.68 -7.67
N ILE A 187 11.61 -11.03 -8.55
CA ILE A 187 13.07 -11.19 -8.63
C ILE A 187 13.81 -10.73 -7.37
N THR A 188 13.20 -9.83 -6.58
CA THR A 188 13.79 -9.30 -5.35
C THR A 188 13.30 -10.00 -4.07
N VAL A 189 12.33 -10.91 -4.18
CA VAL A 189 11.80 -11.66 -3.02
C VAL A 189 12.90 -12.42 -2.26
N PRO A 190 13.85 -13.14 -2.90
CA PRO A 190 14.93 -13.81 -2.18
C PRO A 190 15.82 -12.83 -1.39
N VAL A 191 16.09 -11.65 -1.96
CA VAL A 191 16.87 -10.59 -1.32
C VAL A 191 16.14 -10.04 -0.11
N ALA A 192 14.85 -9.70 -0.25
CA ALA A 192 14.03 -9.21 0.85
C ALA A 192 13.94 -10.23 2.01
N LYS A 193 13.76 -11.53 1.69
CA LYS A 193 13.77 -12.60 2.70
C LYS A 193 15.11 -12.72 3.42
N LEU A 194 16.22 -12.66 2.70
CA LEU A 194 17.56 -12.71 3.29
C LEU A 194 17.79 -11.52 4.24
N ILE A 195 17.43 -10.32 3.82
CA ILE A 195 17.54 -9.11 4.63
C ILE A 195 16.68 -9.22 5.89
N ALA A 196 15.40 -9.60 5.76
CA ALA A 196 14.50 -9.78 6.89
C ALA A 196 15.04 -10.81 7.91
N ALA A 197 15.60 -11.91 7.42
CA ALA A 197 16.22 -12.93 8.27
C ALA A 197 17.47 -12.41 9.01
N LYS A 198 18.32 -11.63 8.34
CA LYS A 198 19.48 -10.98 8.97
C LYS A 198 19.06 -10.01 10.07
N ILE A 199 18.04 -9.18 9.81
CA ILE A 199 17.51 -8.21 10.78
C ILE A 199 17.01 -8.93 12.03
N LYS A 200 16.16 -9.96 11.85
CA LYS A 200 15.62 -10.74 12.98
C LYS A 200 16.71 -11.39 13.85
N ARG A 201 17.82 -11.82 13.25
CA ARG A 201 18.98 -12.37 14.00
C ARG A 201 19.77 -11.33 14.78
N THR A 202 19.70 -10.05 14.41
CA THR A 202 20.46 -8.98 15.07
C THR A 202 19.69 -8.37 16.24
N THR A 203 18.38 -8.63 16.34
CA THR A 203 17.48 -8.07 17.37
C THR A 203 17.07 -9.09 18.45
N ALA A 204 17.69 -10.27 18.46
CA ALA A 204 17.56 -11.30 19.50
C ALA A 204 18.86 -11.38 20.31
#